data_AF-A0A7I7U7K8-F1
#
_entry.id   AF-A0A7I7U7K8-F1
#
_cell.length_a   1.000
_cell.length_b   1.000
_cell.length_c   1.000
_cell.angle_alpha   90.00
_cell.angle_beta   90.00
_cell.angle_gamma   90.00
#
_symmetry.space_group_name_H-M   'P 1'
#
loop_
_entity.id
_entity.type
_entity.pdbx_description
1 polymer ?
#
loop_
_entity_poly.entity_id
_entity_poly.type
_entity_poly.pdbx_seq_one_letter_code
_entity_poly.pdbx_strand_id
1 'polypeptide(L)'
;MGKFSERGHQGGVLWGVKGQPTVLQEANVRVDLNREWVSHWPFAPTDHRSQFTPKRVTIETPAGEVVEQLDEPRDSFAGYVMETPWSNAQVAYFAGYTMWTYLTSPFILARPGVLTDEIEPWAERLGDGCA
;
A
#
# COMPACT_ATOMS: atom_id res chain seq x y z
N MET A 1 2.47 -13.09 15.83
CA MET A 1 1.63 -12.94 14.62
C MET A 1 2.37 -13.52 13.42
N GLY A 2 1.72 -13.99 12.36
CA GLY A 2 2.35 -14.68 11.22
C GLY A 2 2.64 -13.78 10.01
N LYS A 3 2.99 -14.39 8.87
CA LYS A 3 3.03 -13.73 7.55
C LYS A 3 1.69 -13.95 6.83
N PHE A 4 1.16 -12.92 6.20
CA PHE A 4 -0.05 -12.99 5.37
C PHE A 4 0.34 -12.95 3.88
N SER A 5 -0.38 -13.69 3.03
CA SER A 5 -0.18 -13.66 1.57
C SER A 5 -1.51 -13.83 0.84
N GLU A 6 -1.73 -13.00 -0.17
CA GLU A 6 -2.91 -13.06 -1.03
C GLU A 6 -2.52 -12.78 -2.50
N ARG A 7 -3.41 -13.17 -3.41
CA ARG A 7 -3.42 -12.70 -4.79
C ARG A 7 -4.66 -11.86 -4.97
N GLY A 8 -4.53 -10.65 -5.50
CA GLY A 8 -5.64 -9.73 -5.65
C GLY A 8 -5.62 -9.00 -6.99
N HIS A 9 -6.78 -8.46 -7.34
CA HIS A 9 -6.90 -7.46 -8.39
C HIS A 9 -7.05 -6.09 -7.73
N GLN A 10 -6.09 -5.18 -7.92
CA GLN A 10 -6.11 -3.85 -7.28
C GLN A 10 -6.32 -2.76 -8.33
N GLY A 11 -7.57 -2.31 -8.47
CA GLY A 11 -7.94 -1.20 -9.35
C GLY A 11 -8.05 0.13 -8.62
N GLY A 12 -8.23 1.21 -9.37
CA GLY A 12 -8.49 2.54 -8.83
C GLY A 12 -7.99 3.65 -9.76
N VAL A 13 -8.74 4.76 -9.84
CA VAL A 13 -8.39 5.91 -10.69
C VAL A 13 -7.03 6.50 -10.31
N LEU A 14 -6.65 6.39 -9.03
CA LEU A 14 -5.39 6.88 -8.50
C LEU A 14 -4.18 6.37 -9.31
N TRP A 15 -4.15 5.09 -9.66
CA TRP A 15 -3.01 4.48 -10.36
C TRP A 15 -2.78 5.11 -11.73
N GLY A 16 -3.86 5.41 -12.45
CA GLY A 16 -3.80 6.15 -13.73
C GLY A 16 -3.30 7.57 -13.55
N VAL A 17 -3.81 8.29 -12.54
CA VAL A 17 -3.37 9.67 -12.23
C VAL A 17 -1.89 9.72 -11.87
N LYS A 18 -1.37 8.68 -11.20
CA LYS A 18 0.03 8.58 -10.80
C LYS A 18 0.97 8.01 -11.87
N GLY A 19 0.47 7.77 -13.08
CA GLY A 19 1.26 7.28 -14.21
C GLY A 19 1.61 5.78 -14.12
N GLN A 20 0.93 5.03 -13.25
CA GLN A 20 1.25 3.63 -12.90
C GLN A 20 0.01 2.72 -13.00
N PRO A 21 -0.74 2.76 -14.13
CA PRO A 21 -2.10 2.20 -14.21
C PRO A 21 -2.20 0.69 -14.01
N THR A 22 -1.12 -0.05 -14.25
CA THR A 22 -1.12 -1.53 -14.26
C THR A 22 -0.29 -2.15 -13.15
N VAL A 23 0.54 -1.36 -12.47
CA VAL A 23 1.64 -1.85 -11.62
C VAL A 23 1.20 -2.88 -10.56
N LEU A 24 0.07 -2.63 -9.90
CA LEU A 24 -0.49 -3.52 -8.87
C LEU A 24 -1.81 -4.18 -9.29
N GLN A 25 -2.22 -3.99 -10.54
CA GLN A 25 -3.53 -4.42 -11.01
C GLN A 25 -3.71 -5.93 -10.86
N GLU A 26 -2.66 -6.71 -11.06
CA GLU A 26 -2.64 -8.16 -10.83
C GLU A 26 -1.38 -8.54 -10.04
N ALA A 27 -1.38 -8.21 -8.75
CA ALA A 27 -0.24 -8.47 -7.86
C ALA A 27 -0.60 -9.48 -6.76
N ASN A 28 0.36 -10.33 -6.43
CA ASN A 28 0.41 -11.00 -5.14
C ASN A 28 1.01 -10.01 -4.13
N VAL A 29 0.58 -10.11 -2.88
CA VAL A 29 1.16 -9.35 -1.77
C VAL A 29 1.52 -10.29 -0.64
N ARG A 30 2.62 -9.97 0.05
CA ARG A 30 3.04 -10.59 1.30
C ARG A 30 3.31 -9.54 2.34
N VAL A 31 2.77 -9.75 3.53
CA VAL A 31 2.86 -8.82 4.65
C VAL A 31 3.44 -9.54 5.86
N ASP A 32 4.42 -8.92 6.52
CA ASP A 32 4.87 -9.34 7.85
C ASP A 32 4.09 -8.55 8.90
N LEU A 33 3.39 -9.22 9.81
CA LEU A 33 2.56 -8.55 10.82
C LEU A 33 3.34 -8.18 12.09
N ASN A 34 4.59 -8.64 12.25
CA ASN A 34 5.43 -8.28 13.41
C ASN A 34 6.48 -7.21 13.06
N ARG A 35 6.80 -7.05 11.77
CA ARG A 35 7.71 -6.03 11.27
C ARG A 35 7.00 -5.24 10.17
N GLU A 36 7.17 -3.93 10.14
CA GLU A 36 6.65 -3.09 9.06
C GLU A 36 7.38 -3.40 7.75
N TRP A 37 6.87 -4.41 7.04
CA TRP A 37 7.41 -4.93 5.80
C TRP A 37 6.32 -5.52 4.92
N VAL A 38 6.36 -5.17 3.64
CA VAL A 38 5.44 -5.64 2.61
C VAL A 38 6.19 -5.86 1.31
N SER A 39 5.79 -6.87 0.54
CA SER A 39 6.26 -7.10 -0.82
C SER A 39 5.08 -7.35 -1.75
N HIS A 40 5.10 -6.73 -2.92
CA HIS A 40 4.17 -6.95 -4.02
C HIS A 40 4.92 -7.49 -5.23
N TRP A 41 4.34 -8.48 -5.92
CA TRP A 41 4.88 -9.02 -7.18
C TRP A 41 3.79 -9.75 -8.01
N PRO A 42 3.87 -9.75 -9.34
CA PRO A 42 4.80 -8.98 -10.15
C PRO A 42 4.50 -7.47 -10.09
N PHE A 43 5.53 -6.64 -10.24
CA PHE A 43 5.41 -5.20 -10.38
C PHE A 43 5.30 -4.88 -11.88
N ALA A 44 4.08 -4.90 -12.40
CA ALA A 44 3.85 -4.85 -13.85
C ALA A 44 4.42 -3.57 -14.48
N PRO A 45 4.93 -3.62 -15.73
CA PRO A 45 4.91 -4.76 -16.66
C PRO A 45 6.06 -5.76 -16.45
N THR A 46 6.88 -5.58 -15.42
CA THR A 46 8.01 -6.46 -15.11
C THR A 46 7.59 -7.60 -14.17
N ASP A 47 8.46 -8.59 -13.99
CA ASP A 47 8.32 -9.63 -12.97
C ASP A 47 8.99 -9.25 -11.63
N HIS A 48 9.36 -7.97 -11.48
CA HIS A 48 10.01 -7.47 -10.29
C HIS A 48 9.13 -7.58 -9.05
N ARG A 49 9.77 -7.46 -7.88
CA ARG A 49 9.10 -7.40 -6.58
C ARG A 49 9.48 -6.13 -5.84
N SER A 50 8.56 -5.59 -5.07
CA SER A 50 8.88 -4.52 -4.12
C SER A 50 9.37 -5.10 -2.79
N GLN A 51 10.21 -4.34 -2.07
CA GLN A 51 10.55 -4.58 -0.68
C GLN A 51 10.34 -3.27 0.08
N PHE A 52 9.20 -3.14 0.74
CA PHE A 52 8.89 -1.97 1.54
C PHE A 52 9.39 -2.16 2.99
N THR A 53 10.02 -1.10 3.51
CA THR A 53 10.19 -0.81 4.94
C THR A 53 10.02 0.69 5.16
N PRO A 54 9.83 1.17 6.41
CA PRO A 54 9.59 2.60 6.66
C PRO A 54 10.67 3.54 6.14
N LYS A 55 11.93 3.09 6.20
CA LYS A 55 13.10 3.91 5.85
C LYS A 55 13.62 3.66 4.44
N ARG A 56 13.15 2.61 3.77
CA ARG A 56 13.67 2.20 2.47
C ARG A 56 12.67 1.38 1.70
N VAL A 57 12.54 1.67 0.41
CA VAL A 57 11.89 0.81 -0.57
C VAL A 57 12.88 0.42 -1.66
N THR A 58 12.90 -0.85 -2.03
CA THR A 58 13.57 -1.32 -3.25
C THR A 58 12.57 -1.97 -4.19
N ILE A 59 12.84 -1.85 -5.49
CA ILE A 59 12.28 -2.71 -6.52
C ILE A 59 13.40 -3.63 -6.96
N GLU A 60 13.15 -4.93 -6.92
CA GLU A 60 14.14 -5.97 -7.17
C GLU A 60 13.69 -6.89 -8.30
N THR A 61 14.64 -7.35 -9.12
CA THR A 61 14.41 -8.48 -10.01
C THR A 61 14.09 -9.75 -9.20
N PRO A 62 13.51 -10.81 -9.80
CA PRO A 62 13.32 -12.09 -9.12
C PRO A 62 14.63 -12.66 -8.55
N ALA A 63 15.76 -12.39 -9.22
CA ALA A 63 17.10 -12.78 -8.79
C ALA A 63 17.63 -11.97 -7.57
N GLY A 64 16.93 -10.92 -7.16
CA GLY A 64 17.29 -10.08 -6.01
C GLY A 64 18.23 -8.92 -6.33
N GLU A 65 18.43 -8.60 -7.60
CA GLU A 65 19.14 -7.38 -7.99
C GLU A 65 18.23 -6.16 -7.80
N VAL A 66 18.74 -5.13 -7.13
CA VAL A 66 18.02 -3.87 -6.93
C VAL A 66 18.08 -3.03 -8.21
N VAL A 67 16.92 -2.76 -8.80
CA VAL A 67 16.79 -1.93 -10.02
C VAL A 67 16.33 -0.51 -9.73
N GLU A 68 15.66 -0.31 -8.60
CA GLU A 68 15.25 1.00 -8.10
C GLU A 68 15.33 0.98 -6.57
N GLN A 69 15.80 2.07 -5.98
CA GLN A 69 15.85 2.26 -4.53
C GLN A 69 15.38 3.67 -4.18
N LEU A 70 14.63 3.76 -3.08
CA LEU A 70 14.22 5.01 -2.47
C LEU A 70 14.47 4.94 -0.96
N ASP A 71 15.40 5.75 -0.48
CA ASP A 71 15.65 5.98 0.94
C ASP A 71 14.74 7.09 1.47
N GLU A 72 14.34 7.01 2.74
CA GLU A 72 13.41 7.93 3.40
C GLU A 72 12.18 8.25 2.53
N PRO A 73 11.43 7.21 2.11
CA PRO A 73 10.40 7.32 1.08
C PRO A 73 9.28 8.29 1.42
N ARG A 74 8.99 8.51 2.71
CA ARG A 74 7.99 9.47 3.18
C ARG A 74 8.33 10.89 2.76
N ASP A 75 9.60 11.28 2.85
CA ASP A 75 10.07 12.63 2.56
C ASP A 75 10.06 12.91 1.04
N SER A 76 10.12 11.86 0.22
CA SER A 76 10.07 11.97 -1.25
C SER A 76 8.78 12.60 -1.79
N PHE A 77 7.72 12.64 -0.98
CA PHE A 77 6.42 13.23 -1.35
C PHE A 77 6.31 14.73 -1.02
N ALA A 78 7.34 15.33 -0.40
CA ALA A 78 7.30 16.75 -0.05
C ALA A 78 7.10 17.63 -1.30
N GLY A 79 6.08 18.49 -1.27
CA GLY A 79 5.76 19.40 -2.37
C GLY A 79 5.02 18.76 -3.56
N TYR A 80 4.63 17.49 -3.47
CA TYR A 80 3.88 16.81 -4.54
C TYR A 80 2.41 17.25 -4.53
N VAL A 81 1.83 17.34 -5.73
CA VAL A 81 0.41 17.57 -5.95
C VAL A 81 -0.27 16.30 -6.48
N MET A 82 -1.59 16.35 -6.69
CA MET A 82 -2.37 15.19 -7.09
C MET A 82 -1.90 14.61 -8.44
N GLU A 83 -1.46 15.45 -9.37
CA GLU A 83 -1.05 15.06 -10.72
C GLU A 83 0.44 14.69 -10.80
N THR A 84 1.22 14.89 -9.72
CA THR A 84 2.64 14.52 -9.72
C THR A 84 2.78 13.00 -9.89
N PRO A 85 3.43 12.51 -10.97
CA PRO A 85 3.63 11.09 -11.20
C PRO A 85 4.48 10.45 -10.11
N TRP A 86 4.31 9.14 -9.93
CA TRP A 86 5.08 8.38 -8.95
C TRP A 86 6.06 7.42 -9.61
N SER A 87 7.24 7.27 -8.99
CA SER A 87 8.15 6.17 -9.30
C SER A 87 7.59 4.82 -8.83
N ASN A 88 8.18 3.70 -9.25
CA ASN A 88 7.75 2.38 -8.77
C ASN A 88 7.99 2.23 -7.27
N ALA A 89 9.12 2.74 -6.75
CA ALA A 89 9.40 2.73 -5.33
C ALA A 89 8.41 3.59 -4.52
N GLN A 90 7.91 4.70 -5.08
CA GLN A 90 6.86 5.51 -4.44
C GLN A 90 5.50 4.79 -4.41
N VAL A 91 5.12 4.11 -5.51
CA VAL A 91 3.93 3.24 -5.52
C VAL A 91 4.06 2.14 -4.47
N ALA A 92 5.21 1.47 -4.42
CA ALA A 92 5.49 0.40 -3.48
C ALA A 92 5.49 0.88 -2.02
N TYR A 93 5.99 2.08 -1.75
CA TYR A 93 5.85 2.72 -0.44
C TYR A 93 4.39 2.90 -0.08
N PHE A 94 3.62 3.58 -0.95
CA PHE A 94 2.22 3.92 -0.68
C PHE A 94 1.36 2.68 -0.44
N ALA A 95 1.44 1.71 -1.35
CA ALA A 95 0.70 0.45 -1.22
C ALA A 95 1.18 -0.37 -0.01
N GLY A 96 2.49 -0.42 0.23
CA GLY A 96 3.10 -1.17 1.32
C GLY A 96 2.66 -0.67 2.71
N TYR A 97 2.85 0.61 3.01
CA TYR A 97 2.48 1.13 4.33
C TYR A 97 0.96 1.06 4.54
N THR A 98 0.16 1.28 3.50
CA THR A 98 -1.30 1.19 3.57
C THR A 98 -1.75 -0.23 3.92
N MET A 99 -1.24 -1.23 3.19
CA MET A 99 -1.57 -2.64 3.43
C MET A 99 -1.16 -3.08 4.84
N TRP A 100 0.06 -2.71 5.26
CA TRP A 100 0.52 -3.03 6.60
C TRP A 100 -0.34 -2.37 7.67
N THR A 101 -0.69 -1.09 7.51
CA THR A 101 -1.54 -0.34 8.43
C THR A 101 -2.91 -0.98 8.56
N TYR A 102 -3.56 -1.34 7.45
CA TYR A 102 -4.90 -1.94 7.48
C TYR A 102 -4.89 -3.31 8.13
N LEU A 103 -3.89 -4.15 7.84
CA LEU A 103 -3.81 -5.49 8.43
C LEU A 103 -3.36 -5.49 9.89
N THR A 104 -2.68 -4.43 10.35
CA THR A 104 -2.24 -4.32 11.74
C THR A 104 -3.20 -3.53 12.63
N SER A 105 -4.01 -2.65 12.05
CA SER A 105 -5.01 -1.83 12.76
C SER A 105 -5.90 -2.63 13.73
N PRO A 106 -6.51 -3.77 13.36
CA PRO A 106 -7.35 -4.53 14.29
C PRO A 106 -6.60 -4.98 15.55
N PHE A 107 -5.32 -5.34 15.43
CA PHE A 107 -4.51 -5.78 16.56
C PHE A 107 -4.07 -4.61 17.43
N ILE A 108 -3.89 -3.43 16.86
CA ILE A 108 -3.60 -2.20 17.60
C ILE A 108 -4.83 -1.78 18.40
N LEU A 109 -6.01 -1.79 17.76
CA LEU A 109 -7.27 -1.42 18.38
C LEU A 109 -7.73 -2.40 19.48
N ALA A 110 -7.32 -3.66 19.40
CA ALA A 110 -7.60 -4.67 20.42
C ALA A 110 -6.61 -4.66 21.61
N ARG A 111 -5.67 -3.72 21.68
CA ARG A 111 -4.66 -3.69 22.77
C ARG A 111 -5.28 -3.28 24.11
N PRO A 112 -4.75 -3.80 25.23
CA PRO A 112 -5.08 -3.30 26.55
C PRO A 112 -4.84 -1.78 26.63
N GLY A 113 -5.83 -1.05 27.13
CA GLY A 113 -5.78 0.42 27.26
C GLY A 113 -6.38 1.20 26.08
N VAL A 114 -6.75 0.54 24.98
CA VAL A 114 -7.64 1.14 23.98
C VAL A 114 -9.08 1.02 24.48
N LEU A 115 -9.76 2.14 24.61
CA LEU A 115 -11.17 2.22 24.99
C LEU A 115 -11.99 2.63 23.77
N THR A 116 -13.20 2.07 23.65
CA THR A 116 -14.14 2.38 22.58
C THR A 116 -15.49 2.70 23.20
N ASP A 117 -16.12 3.77 22.74
CA ASP A 117 -17.49 4.13 23.10
C ASP A 117 -18.37 4.03 21.86
N GLU A 118 -19.57 3.47 22.02
CA GLU A 118 -20.55 3.39 20.95
C GLU A 118 -21.13 4.79 20.68
N ILE A 119 -21.16 5.18 19.40
CA ILE A 119 -21.79 6.40 18.94
C ILE A 119 -23.21 6.11 18.46
N GLU A 120 -24.03 7.15 18.34
CA GLU A 120 -25.36 7.04 17.73
C GLU A 120 -25.26 6.47 16.29
N PRO A 121 -26.26 5.68 15.84
CA PRO A 121 -26.25 5.10 14.50
C PRO A 121 -26.04 6.14 13.39
N TRP A 122 -25.06 5.88 12.53
CA TRP A 122 -24.82 6.70 11.33
C TRP A 122 -25.76 6.27 10.19
N ALA A 123 -26.57 7.20 9.70
CA ALA A 123 -27.33 7.05 8.47
C ALA A 123 -26.56 7.69 7.30
N GLU A 124 -25.98 6.86 6.44
CA GLU A 124 -25.32 7.32 5.22
C GLU A 124 -26.34 8.03 4.32
N ARG A 125 -26.08 9.31 4.00
CA ARG A 125 -26.85 10.02 2.97
C ARG A 125 -26.39 9.51 1.61
N LEU A 126 -27.02 8.44 1.12
CA LEU A 126 -27.01 8.13 -0.31
C LEU A 126 -27.61 9.34 -1.03
N GLY A 127 -26.80 10.06 -1.80
CA GLY A 127 -27.21 11.30 -2.44
C GLY A 127 -28.46 11.12 -3.31
N ASP A 128 -29.41 12.04 -3.18
CA ASP A 128 -30.61 12.12 -4.02
C ASP A 128 -30.20 12.31 -5.48
N GLY A 129 -30.35 11.27 -6.30
CA GLY A 129 -29.98 11.34 -7.72
C GLY A 129 -30.11 10.04 -8.48
N CYS A 130 -31.31 9.47 -8.56
CA CYS A 130 -31.72 8.67 -9.72
C CYS A 130 -33.25 8.52 -9.76
N ALA A 131 -33.91 9.34 -10.59
CA ALA A 131 -35.19 9.07 -11.24
C ALA A 131 -35.13 9.68 -12.64
#